data_AF-A0A1V5G8W7-F1
#
_entry.id   AF-A0A1V5G8W7-F1
#
_cell.length_a   1.000
_cell.length_b   1.000
_cell.length_c   1.000
_cell.angle_alpha   90.00
_cell.angle_beta   90.00
_cell.angle_gamma   90.00
#
_symmetry.space_group_name_H-M   'P 1'
#
loop_
_entity.id
_entity.type
_entity.pdbx_description
1 polymer ?
#
loop_
_entity_poly.entity_id
_entity_poly.type
_entity_poly.pdbx_seq_one_letter_code
_entity_poly.pdbx_strand_id
1 'polypeptide(L)'
;MRKFLHFLIVISFSSCHITKLEYVGSQNPTTDKVAVFVDEAAILKPYFIVGKGYEKSSWMQKINKEKIVKLAVQKAKSNGADAVFFKETFIQLPSTNIQGYSRSDSLPYPFTKGTETRTSTTISQIPGYWQKEILFLKYK
;
A
#
# COMPACT_ATOMS: atom_id res chain seq x y z
N MET A 1 -2.51 -34.72 -32.17
CA MET A 1 -1.84 -33.39 -32.03
C MET A 1 -2.72 -32.30 -31.42
N ARG A 2 -4.04 -32.24 -31.70
CA ARG A 2 -4.97 -31.20 -31.18
C ARG A 2 -5.12 -31.15 -29.64
N LYS A 3 -4.89 -32.27 -28.93
CA LYS A 3 -4.93 -32.36 -27.46
C LYS A 3 -3.70 -31.72 -26.78
N PHE A 4 -2.56 -31.66 -27.46
CA PHE A 4 -1.32 -31.09 -26.91
C PHE A 4 -1.37 -29.55 -26.86
N LEU A 5 -2.04 -28.94 -27.85
CA LEU A 5 -2.25 -27.50 -27.93
C LEU A 5 -3.07 -26.96 -26.75
N HIS A 6 -4.09 -27.71 -26.31
CA HIS A 6 -4.93 -27.32 -25.17
C HIS A 6 -4.13 -27.30 -23.87
N PHE A 7 -3.19 -28.24 -23.70
CA PHE A 7 -2.32 -28.31 -22.53
C PHE A 7 -1.36 -27.10 -22.46
N LEU A 8 -0.79 -26.69 -23.60
CA LEU A 8 0.08 -25.50 -23.69
C LEU A 8 -0.67 -24.19 -23.40
N ILE A 9 -1.91 -24.06 -23.86
CA ILE A 9 -2.74 -22.89 -23.60
C ILE A 9 -3.13 -22.80 -22.12
N VAL A 10 -3.47 -23.92 -21.47
CA VAL A 10 -3.80 -23.93 -20.04
C VAL A 10 -2.58 -23.56 -19.18
N ILE A 11 -1.37 -24.01 -19.54
CA ILE A 11 -0.12 -23.67 -18.83
C ILE A 11 0.23 -22.18 -19.00
N SER A 12 -0.03 -21.57 -20.16
CA SER A 12 0.31 -20.16 -20.39
C SER A 12 -0.56 -19.19 -19.58
N PHE A 13 -1.83 -19.52 -19.34
CA PHE A 13 -2.74 -18.67 -18.56
C PHE A 13 -2.55 -18.77 -17.04
N SER A 14 -1.93 -19.83 -16.51
CA SER A 14 -1.65 -19.96 -15.06
C SER A 14 -0.55 -19.02 -14.51
N SER A 15 0.21 -18.32 -15.36
CA SER A 15 1.37 -17.51 -14.94
C SER A 15 1.06 -16.02 -14.70
N CYS A 16 -0.18 -15.56 -14.83
CA CYS A 16 -0.50 -14.12 -14.84
C CYS A 16 -0.72 -13.46 -13.46
N HIS A 17 -0.43 -14.14 -12.34
CA HIS A 17 -0.63 -13.62 -10.98
C HIS A 17 0.68 -13.54 -10.17
N ILE A 18 1.67 -12.83 -10.70
CA ILE A 18 2.93 -12.58 -9.98
C ILE A 18 2.77 -11.40 -9.04
N THR A 19 2.67 -11.71 -7.75
CA THR A 19 2.91 -10.76 -6.66
C THR A 19 4.33 -10.24 -6.77
N LYS A 20 4.52 -8.92 -6.90
CA LYS A 20 5.83 -8.29 -7.03
C LYS A 20 6.15 -7.46 -5.80
N LEU A 21 7.38 -7.66 -5.31
CA LEU A 21 7.99 -6.85 -4.28
C LEU A 21 9.08 -6.00 -4.95
N GLU A 22 9.04 -4.69 -4.81
CA GLU A 22 10.11 -3.80 -5.27
C GLU A 22 11.08 -3.56 -4.10
N TYR A 23 12.40 -3.59 -4.35
CA TYR A 23 13.43 -3.40 -3.33
C TYR A 23 14.29 -2.21 -3.70
N VAL A 24 14.53 -1.33 -2.73
CA VAL A 24 15.39 -0.16 -2.88
C VAL A 24 16.33 -0.12 -1.68
N GLY A 25 17.64 -0.28 -1.91
CA GLY A 25 18.61 -0.31 -0.84
C GLY A 25 19.99 -0.81 -1.26
N SER A 26 20.87 -0.90 -0.27
CA SER A 26 22.22 -1.46 -0.41
C SER A 26 22.20 -2.99 -0.52
N GLN A 27 23.27 -3.55 -1.08
CA GLN A 27 23.52 -4.99 -1.07
C GLN A 27 24.65 -5.30 -0.09
N ASN A 28 24.44 -6.27 0.78
CA ASN A 28 25.42 -6.78 1.73
C ASN A 28 25.69 -8.28 1.46
N PRO A 29 26.72 -8.87 2.09
CA PRO A 29 26.99 -10.30 1.99
C PRO A 29 25.76 -11.14 2.36
N THR A 30 25.44 -12.12 1.51
CA THR A 30 24.24 -12.96 1.67
C THR A 30 24.18 -13.62 3.04
N THR A 31 22.98 -13.80 3.56
CA THR A 31 22.75 -14.36 4.91
C THR A 31 21.78 -15.53 4.85
N ASP A 32 22.03 -16.57 5.64
CA ASP A 32 21.23 -17.81 5.63
C ASP A 32 19.97 -17.74 6.49
N LYS A 33 20.04 -16.99 7.60
CA LYS A 33 18.98 -16.83 8.60
C LYS A 33 18.43 -15.41 8.53
N VAL A 34 17.12 -15.32 8.36
CA VAL A 34 16.38 -14.05 8.34
C VAL A 34 15.24 -14.15 9.34
N ALA A 35 15.23 -13.27 10.33
CA ALA A 35 14.11 -13.14 11.25
C ALA A 35 13.01 -12.27 10.63
N VAL A 36 11.74 -12.53 10.96
CA VAL A 36 10.60 -11.76 10.48
C VAL A 36 9.86 -11.16 11.66
N PHE A 37 9.65 -9.85 11.62
CA PHE A 37 8.98 -9.08 12.66
C PHE A 37 7.81 -8.27 12.09
N VAL A 38 6.76 -8.14 12.89
CA VAL A 38 5.60 -7.27 12.62
C VAL A 38 5.51 -6.14 13.65
N ASP A 39 6.14 -6.33 14.80
CA ASP A 39 6.24 -5.35 15.87
C ASP A 39 7.70 -4.92 16.03
N GLU A 40 7.94 -3.61 16.10
CA GLU A 40 9.26 -3.03 16.31
C GLU A 40 9.77 -3.35 17.73
N ALA A 41 8.87 -3.44 18.71
CA ALA A 41 9.23 -3.75 20.11
C ALA A 41 9.79 -5.17 20.27
N ALA A 42 9.51 -6.08 19.34
CA ALA A 42 10.06 -7.43 19.34
C ALA A 42 11.53 -7.48 18.88
N ILE A 43 12.08 -6.39 18.34
CA ILE A 43 13.43 -6.33 17.80
C ILE A 43 14.40 -5.87 18.89
N LEU A 44 14.94 -6.83 19.65
CA LEU A 44 15.79 -6.55 20.82
C LEU A 44 17.21 -6.09 20.47
N LYS A 45 17.68 -6.40 19.26
CA LYS A 45 19.07 -6.12 18.84
C LYS A 45 19.14 -4.76 18.15
N PRO A 46 20.17 -3.94 18.39
CA PRO A 46 20.38 -2.72 17.62
C PRO A 46 20.60 -3.07 16.15
N TYR A 47 19.95 -2.32 15.26
CA TYR A 47 19.99 -2.55 13.82
C TYR A 47 20.17 -1.26 13.02
N PHE A 48 20.47 -1.42 11.74
CA PHE A 48 20.34 -0.38 10.73
C PHE A 48 19.51 -0.91 9.55
N ILE A 49 18.84 0.02 8.85
CA ILE A 49 18.01 -0.31 7.70
C ILE A 49 18.90 -0.34 6.46
N VAL A 50 19.00 -1.51 5.81
CA VAL A 50 19.81 -1.69 4.60
C VAL A 50 19.01 -1.51 3.32
N GLY A 51 17.68 -1.59 3.42
CA GLY A 51 16.79 -1.36 2.30
C GLY A 51 15.33 -1.30 2.70
N LYS A 52 14.50 -0.89 1.75
CA LYS A 52 13.05 -0.82 1.86
C LYS A 52 12.40 -1.62 0.73
N GLY A 53 11.29 -2.24 1.06
CA GLY A 53 10.46 -3.03 0.18
C GLY A 53 9.07 -2.45 0.08
N TYR A 54 8.57 -2.37 -1.15
CA TYR A 54 7.22 -1.89 -1.42
C TYR A 54 6.42 -2.98 -2.12
N GLU A 55 5.21 -3.18 -1.62
CA GLU A 55 4.24 -4.03 -2.28
C GLU A 55 3.67 -3.31 -3.51
N LYS A 56 3.83 -3.91 -4.68
CA LYS A 56 3.21 -3.41 -5.90
C LYS A 56 1.79 -3.93 -5.98
N SER A 57 0.82 -3.19 -5.45
CA SER A 57 -0.60 -3.54 -5.63
C SER A 57 -1.01 -3.28 -7.08
N SER A 58 -1.38 -4.33 -7.82
CA SER A 58 -2.14 -4.16 -9.06
C SER A 58 -3.62 -4.14 -8.71
N TRP A 59 -4.37 -3.19 -9.28
CA TRP A 59 -5.81 -2.98 -9.03
C TRP A 59 -6.68 -4.25 -9.21
N MET A 60 -6.18 -5.25 -9.96
CA MET A 60 -6.85 -6.51 -10.23
C MET A 60 -6.33 -7.72 -9.43
N GLN A 61 -5.29 -7.58 -8.61
CA GLN A 61 -4.67 -8.73 -7.95
C GLN A 61 -4.90 -8.71 -6.45
N LYS A 62 -5.54 -9.76 -5.95
CA LYS A 62 -5.64 -10.03 -4.52
C LYS A 62 -4.23 -10.32 -3.99
N ILE A 63 -3.76 -9.45 -3.10
CA ILE A 63 -2.47 -9.58 -2.42
C ILE A 63 -2.46 -10.88 -1.61
N ASN A 64 -1.52 -11.77 -1.90
CA ASN A 64 -1.27 -12.95 -1.08
C ASN A 64 -0.14 -12.63 -0.08
N LYS A 65 -0.52 -12.40 1.18
CA LYS A 65 0.41 -12.04 2.26
C LYS A 65 1.51 -13.08 2.47
N GLU A 66 1.21 -14.38 2.37
CA GLU A 66 2.21 -15.44 2.53
C GLU A 66 3.27 -15.40 1.42
N LYS A 67 2.85 -15.11 0.18
CA LYS A 67 3.78 -14.92 -0.93
C LYS A 67 4.67 -13.69 -0.71
N ILE A 68 4.11 -12.58 -0.22
CA ILE A 68 4.89 -11.38 0.12
C ILE A 68 5.94 -11.69 1.19
N VAL A 69 5.56 -12.40 2.26
CA VAL A 69 6.51 -12.77 3.33
C VAL A 69 7.63 -13.64 2.77
N LYS A 70 7.31 -14.67 1.97
CA LYS A 70 8.33 -15.52 1.33
C LYS A 70 9.26 -14.73 0.41
N LEU A 71 8.71 -13.83 -0.41
CA LEU A 71 9.49 -12.97 -1.30
C LEU A 71 10.37 -11.99 -0.52
N ALA A 72 9.86 -11.41 0.57
CA ALA A 72 10.63 -10.52 1.42
C ALA A 72 11.79 -11.26 2.08
N VAL A 73 11.55 -12.46 2.62
CA VAL A 73 12.63 -13.30 3.19
C VAL A 73 13.66 -13.65 2.11
N GLN A 74 13.25 -14.05 0.92
CA GLN A 74 14.17 -14.35 -0.17
C GLN A 74 15.03 -13.13 -0.55
N LYS A 75 14.41 -11.94 -0.65
CA LYS A 75 15.14 -10.69 -0.90
C LYS A 75 16.07 -10.31 0.25
N ALA A 76 15.68 -10.57 1.49
CA ALA A 76 16.53 -10.31 2.64
C ALA A 76 17.80 -11.16 2.58
N LYS A 77 17.66 -12.46 2.29
CA LYS A 77 18.80 -13.36 2.11
C LYS A 77 19.72 -12.90 0.98
N SER A 78 19.15 -12.56 -0.18
CA SER A 78 19.93 -12.15 -1.36
C SER A 78 20.64 -10.80 -1.18
N ASN A 79 20.08 -9.90 -0.37
CA ASN A 79 20.66 -8.58 -0.10
C ASN A 79 21.41 -8.50 1.24
N GLY A 80 21.59 -9.64 1.92
CA GLY A 80 22.39 -9.73 3.14
C GLY A 80 21.77 -9.11 4.39
N ALA A 81 20.45 -8.99 4.45
CA ALA A 81 19.72 -8.55 5.65
C ALA A 81 19.54 -9.70 6.64
N ASP A 82 19.65 -9.41 7.93
CA ASP A 82 19.48 -10.39 9.02
C ASP A 82 18.02 -10.50 9.48
N ALA A 83 17.22 -9.46 9.19
CA ALA A 83 15.80 -9.45 9.51
C ALA A 83 14.96 -8.64 8.53
N VAL A 84 13.67 -8.92 8.52
CA VAL A 84 12.64 -8.17 7.80
C VAL A 84 11.61 -7.69 8.81
N PHE A 85 11.28 -6.41 8.76
CA PHE A 85 10.26 -5.79 9.60
C PHE A 85 9.13 -5.22 8.75
N PHE A 86 7.91 -5.69 8.99
CA PHE A 86 6.70 -5.21 8.32
C PHE A 86 6.12 -4.02 9.10
N LYS A 87 6.39 -2.81 8.61
CA LYS A 87 5.93 -1.57 9.21
C LYS A 87 4.64 -1.10 8.57
N GLU A 88 3.59 -0.93 9.38
CA GLU A 88 2.37 -0.25 8.97
C GLU A 88 2.36 1.16 9.56
N THR A 89 2.16 2.18 8.72
CA THR A 89 2.13 3.58 9.16
C THR A 89 0.90 4.25 8.57
N PHE A 90 0.11 4.90 9.42
CA PHE A 90 -1.02 5.70 8.97
C PHE A 90 -0.53 7.09 8.55
N ILE A 91 -0.77 7.47 7.30
CA ILE A 91 -0.40 8.77 6.75
C ILE A 91 -1.66 9.61 6.65
N GLN A 92 -1.71 10.69 7.44
CA GLN A 92 -2.75 11.70 7.34
C GLN A 92 -2.48 12.59 6.14
N LEU A 93 -3.48 12.76 5.27
CA LEU A 93 -3.40 13.71 4.17
C LEU A 93 -3.68 15.12 4.71
N PRO A 94 -2.83 16.13 4.42
CA PRO A 94 -2.96 17.47 4.98
C PRO A 94 -4.11 18.31 4.35
N SER A 95 -5.04 17.68 3.65
CA SER A 95 -6.03 18.35 2.83
C SER A 95 -7.44 18.22 3.41
N THR A 96 -8.22 19.29 3.27
CA THR A 96 -9.65 19.35 3.58
C THR A 96 -10.45 19.52 2.29
N ASN A 97 -11.53 18.77 2.14
CA ASN A 97 -12.49 18.95 1.07
C ASN A 97 -13.53 20.00 1.52
N ILE A 98 -13.69 21.06 0.72
CA ILE A 98 -14.65 22.13 0.97
C ILE A 98 -15.71 22.04 -0.13
N GLN A 99 -16.94 21.71 0.24
CA GLN A 99 -18.08 21.67 -0.67
C GLN A 99 -19.06 22.79 -0.32
N GLY A 100 -19.26 23.72 -1.26
CA GLY A 100 -20.23 24.81 -1.15
C GLY A 100 -21.45 24.53 -2.02
N TYR A 101 -22.64 24.56 -1.42
CA TYR A 101 -23.92 24.50 -2.12
C TYR A 101 -24.58 25.88 -2.02
N SER A 102 -24.90 26.48 -3.17
CA SER A 102 -25.68 27.72 -3.22
C SER A 102 -27.01 27.44 -3.91
N ARG A 103 -28.11 27.81 -3.27
CA ARG A 103 -29.44 27.74 -3.84
C ARG A 103 -30.05 29.13 -3.80
N SER A 104 -30.59 29.58 -4.93
CA SER A 104 -31.34 30.83 -5.01
C SER A 104 -32.80 30.53 -5.36
N ASP A 105 -33.73 30.88 -4.48
CA ASP A 105 -35.16 30.73 -4.69
C ASP A 105 -35.82 32.11 -4.76
N SER A 106 -36.72 32.29 -5.73
CA SER A 106 -37.57 33.48 -5.81
C SER A 106 -38.74 33.36 -4.83
N LEU A 107 -38.97 34.41 -4.03
CA LEU A 107 -40.06 34.40 -3.06
C LEU A 107 -41.42 34.58 -3.77
N PRO A 108 -42.46 33.80 -3.42
CA PRO A 108 -43.79 33.93 -4.01
C PRO A 108 -44.52 35.19 -3.51
N TYR A 109 -45.21 35.86 -4.43
CA TYR A 109 -46.15 36.96 -4.14
C TYR A 109 -47.33 36.43 -3.27
N PRO A 110 -47.89 37.20 -2.30
CA PRO A 110 -47.77 38.64 -2.06
C PRO A 110 -46.75 39.05 -1.00
N PHE A 111 -46.02 38.11 -0.39
CA PHE A 111 -45.30 38.41 0.85
C PHE A 111 -43.90 39.03 0.65
N THR A 112 -43.29 38.95 -0.53
CA THR A 112 -42.02 39.65 -0.84
C THR A 112 -41.66 39.57 -2.32
N LYS A 113 -41.19 40.69 -2.90
CA LYS A 113 -40.59 40.74 -4.25
C LYS A 113 -39.07 40.66 -4.09
N GLY A 114 -38.49 39.46 -4.15
CA GLY A 114 -37.06 39.27 -3.91
C GLY A 114 -36.56 37.86 -4.14
N THR A 115 -35.25 37.70 -4.25
CA THR A 115 -34.55 36.42 -4.36
C THR A 115 -33.85 36.13 -3.05
N GLU A 116 -34.11 34.98 -2.42
CA GLU A 116 -33.31 34.49 -1.31
C GLU A 116 -32.21 33.59 -1.84
N THR A 117 -30.95 33.89 -1.50
CA THR A 117 -29.83 32.98 -1.71
C THR A 117 -29.43 32.35 -0.39
N ARG A 118 -29.48 31.02 -0.33
CA ARG A 118 -28.98 30.22 0.80
C ARG A 118 -27.70 29.52 0.38
N THR A 119 -26.64 29.76 1.15
CA THR A 119 -25.38 29.06 1.00
C THR A 119 -25.17 28.11 2.17
N SER A 120 -24.78 26.88 1.87
CA SER A 120 -24.34 25.89 2.85
C SER A 120 -22.92 25.46 2.48
N THR A 121 -22.04 25.34 3.46
CA THR A 121 -20.66 24.91 3.24
C THR A 121 -20.35 23.77 4.19
N THR A 122 -19.86 22.67 3.63
CA THR A 122 -19.41 21.50 4.37
C THR A 122 -17.90 21.39 4.23
N ILE A 123 -17.21 21.28 5.36
CA ILE A 123 -15.76 21.04 5.42
C ILE A 123 -15.57 19.61 5.93
N SER A 124 -14.94 18.75 5.13
CA SER A 124 -14.59 17.38 5.54
C SER A 124 -13.08 17.17 5.42
N GLN A 125 -12.50 16.44 6.37
CA GLN A 125 -11.10 16.03 6.28
C GLN A 125 -10.97 14.92 5.24
N ILE A 126 -9.93 14.96 4.40
CA ILE A 126 -9.63 13.84 3.50
C ILE A 126 -9.10 12.69 4.38
N PRO A 127 -9.72 11.49 4.32
CA PRO A 127 -9.24 10.37 5.10
C PRO A 127 -7.80 10.02 4.71
N GLY A 128 -6.95 9.81 5.71
CA GLY A 128 -5.60 9.30 5.50
C GLY A 128 -5.60 7.86 4.96
N TYR A 129 -4.41 7.34 4.65
CA TYR A 129 -4.25 5.97 4.17
C TYR A 129 -3.19 5.21 4.97
N TRP A 130 -3.35 3.90 5.04
CA TRP A 130 -2.36 3.00 5.62
C TRP A 130 -1.28 2.69 4.58
N GLN A 131 -0.05 3.13 4.86
CA GLN A 131 1.12 2.75 4.09
C GLN A 131 1.79 1.53 4.73
N LYS A 132 2.10 0.53 3.89
CA LYS A 132 2.79 -0.69 4.30
C LYS A 132 4.20 -0.66 3.72
N GLU A 133 5.19 -0.71 4.59
CA GLU A 133 6.60 -0.76 4.23
C GLU A 133 7.22 -2.05 4.77
N ILE A 134 8.13 -2.63 3.98
CA ILE A 134 8.90 -3.80 4.38
C ILE A 134 10.34 -3.34 4.57
N LEU A 135 10.78 -3.22 5.82
CA LEU A 135 12.13 -2.77 6.15
C LEU A 135 13.07 -3.97 6.21
N PHE A 136 14.21 -3.87 5.54
CA PHE A 136 15.27 -4.87 5.56
C PHE A 136 16.34 -4.40 6.54
N LEU A 137 16.59 -5.19 7.57
CA LEU A 137 17.41 -4.81 8.71
C LEU A 137 18.69 -5.63 8.75
N LYS A 138 19.78 -4.99 9.12
CA LYS A 138 21.05 -5.63 9.47
C LYS A 138 21.39 -5.32 10.91
N TYR A 139 21.77 -6.34 11.67
CA TYR A 139 22.19 -6.12 13.05
C TYR A 139 23.59 -5.50 13.08
N LYS A 140 23.82 -4.65 14.10
CA LYS A 140 25.14 -4.12 14.39
C LYS A 140 26.05 -5.19 15.01
#